data_AF-I1YLH1-F1
#
_entry.id   AF-I1YLH1-F1
#
_cell.length_a   1.000
_cell.length_b   1.000
_cell.length_c   1.000
_cell.angle_alpha   90.00
_cell.angle_beta   90.00
_cell.angle_gamma   90.00
#
_symmetry.space_group_name_H-M   'P 1'
#
loop_
_entity.id
_entity.type
_entity.pdbx_description
1 polymer ?
#
loop_
_entity_poly.entity_id
_entity_poly.type
_entity_poly.pdbx_seq_one_letter_code
_entity_poly.pdbx_strand_id
1 'polypeptide(L)'
;MADPLIPSSDGELHHVEINLDLAERLPNAAPWGQGFKEPRFHGLFEVADWRLVGKNQDHLRLPDSRKITAMAFRQGKTDWLEQGTEVLIRYRLVVTEFRAIKSYYVIFLLLFNIQVIFGSNVMIRVG
;
A
#
# COMPACT_ATOMS: atom_id res chain seq x y z
N MET A 1 -4.84 -4.74 17.84
CA MET A 1 -4.22 -6.03 18.23
C MET A 1 -3.70 -6.64 16.93
N ALA A 2 -2.45 -7.09 16.87
CA ALA A 2 -1.86 -7.55 15.61
C ALA A 2 -2.64 -8.76 15.07
N ASP A 3 -2.96 -8.74 13.77
CA ASP A 3 -3.61 -9.86 13.10
C ASP A 3 -2.66 -11.07 13.05
N PRO A 4 -3.03 -12.24 13.61
CA PRO A 4 -2.16 -13.42 13.63
C PRO A 4 -1.87 -13.99 12.25
N LEU A 5 -2.73 -13.74 11.24
CA LEU A 5 -2.51 -14.15 9.85
C LEU A 5 -1.56 -13.18 9.14
N ILE A 6 -1.47 -11.92 9.60
CA ILE A 6 -0.67 -10.87 8.98
C ILE A 6 0.19 -10.18 10.04
N PRO A 7 1.36 -10.76 10.38
CA PRO A 7 2.20 -10.24 11.45
C PRO A 7 2.51 -8.76 11.27
N SER A 8 2.51 -7.99 12.37
CA SER A 8 2.85 -6.55 12.35
C SER A 8 1.89 -5.65 11.55
N SER A 9 0.64 -6.08 11.31
CA SER A 9 -0.43 -5.17 10.90
C SER A 9 -1.26 -4.73 12.10
N ASP A 10 -1.74 -3.49 12.07
CA ASP A 10 -2.60 -2.86 13.07
C ASP A 10 -4.10 -3.00 12.75
N GLY A 11 -4.44 -3.60 11.62
CA GLY A 11 -5.81 -3.89 11.20
C GLY A 11 -6.00 -3.82 9.67
N GLU A 12 -7.17 -4.20 9.21
CA GLU A 12 -7.64 -3.97 7.85
C GLU A 12 -8.35 -2.62 7.78
N LEU A 13 -8.20 -1.89 6.66
CA LEU A 13 -9.05 -0.75 6.34
C LEU A 13 -10.01 -1.16 5.23
N HIS A 14 -11.29 -0.84 5.42
CA HIS A 14 -12.27 -0.94 4.35
C HIS A 14 -11.93 0.08 3.25
N HIS A 15 -12.28 -0.26 2.01
CA HIS A 15 -11.93 0.58 0.85
C HIS A 15 -12.44 2.03 0.93
N VAL A 16 -13.50 2.30 1.71
CA VAL A 16 -14.06 3.64 1.93
C VAL A 16 -13.24 4.45 2.96
N GLU A 17 -12.51 3.77 3.83
CA GLU A 17 -11.66 4.38 4.86
C GLU A 17 -10.32 4.81 4.27
N ILE A 18 -9.89 4.21 3.15
CA ILE A 18 -8.72 4.63 2.38
C ILE A 18 -9.05 5.94 1.64
N ASN A 19 -8.99 7.04 2.36
CA ASN A 19 -9.32 8.37 1.86
C ASN A 19 -8.37 9.44 2.39
N LEU A 20 -8.55 10.67 1.89
CA LEU A 20 -7.64 11.78 2.18
C LEU A 20 -7.70 12.17 3.66
N ASP A 21 -8.89 12.22 4.26
CA ASP A 21 -9.07 12.60 5.68
C ASP A 21 -8.27 11.68 6.61
N LEU A 22 -8.39 10.36 6.44
CA LEU A 22 -7.63 9.42 7.26
C LEU A 22 -6.12 9.57 7.04
N ALA A 23 -5.69 9.71 5.78
CA ALA A 23 -4.29 9.82 5.43
C ALA A 23 -3.63 11.12 5.94
N GLU A 24 -4.38 12.22 6.08
CA GLU A 24 -3.91 13.48 6.68
C GLU A 24 -3.92 13.46 8.21
N ARG A 25 -4.87 12.74 8.82
CA ARG A 25 -4.98 12.64 10.28
C ARG A 25 -3.95 11.71 10.90
N LEU A 26 -3.61 10.62 10.20
CA LEU A 26 -2.71 9.59 10.70
C LEU A 26 -1.35 10.14 11.19
N PRO A 27 -0.60 10.94 10.42
CA PRO A 27 0.68 11.50 10.87
C PRO A 27 0.58 12.35 12.15
N ASN A 28 -0.59 12.94 12.42
CA ASN A 28 -0.85 13.83 13.55
C ASN A 28 -1.51 13.14 14.74
N ALA A 29 -1.90 11.86 14.61
CA ALA A 29 -2.63 11.15 15.65
C ALA A 29 -1.75 10.75 16.86
N ALA A 30 -0.43 10.73 16.69
CA ALA A 30 0.53 10.43 17.76
C ALA A 30 1.95 10.89 17.39
N PRO A 31 2.87 11.01 18.36
CA PRO A 31 4.29 11.24 18.11
C PRO A 31 4.95 9.95 17.61
N TRP A 32 4.69 9.58 16.35
CA TRP A 32 5.28 8.39 15.73
C TRP A 32 6.81 8.45 15.78
N GLY A 33 7.45 7.33 16.11
CA GLY A 33 8.90 7.30 16.30
C GLY A 33 9.37 6.10 17.11
N GLN A 34 10.50 6.28 17.79
CA GLN A 34 11.12 5.22 18.58
C GLN A 34 10.19 4.80 19.73
N GLY A 35 9.71 3.56 19.66
CA GLY A 35 8.75 2.99 20.63
C GLY A 35 7.28 3.08 20.21
N PHE A 36 6.93 3.93 19.24
CA PHE A 36 5.56 4.07 18.74
C PHE A 36 5.56 4.11 17.21
N LYS A 37 5.49 2.92 16.59
CA LYS A 37 5.51 2.79 15.13
C LYS A 37 4.20 3.32 14.56
N GLU A 38 4.30 4.04 13.45
CA GLU A 38 3.13 4.42 12.67
C GLU A 38 2.34 3.18 12.22
N PRO A 39 0.99 3.23 12.25
CA PRO A 39 0.16 2.07 12.00
C PRO A 39 0.33 1.56 10.58
N ARG A 40 0.38 0.23 10.46
CA ARG A 40 0.48 -0.49 9.19
C ARG A 40 -0.79 -1.29 8.96
N PHE A 41 -1.49 -0.96 7.91
CA PHE A 41 -2.72 -1.64 7.56
C PHE A 41 -2.43 -2.78 6.59
N HIS A 42 -3.39 -3.68 6.46
CA HIS A 42 -3.43 -4.64 5.37
C HIS A 42 -4.76 -4.55 4.61
N GLY A 43 -4.82 -5.19 3.45
CA GLY A 43 -6.05 -5.33 2.67
C GLY A 43 -5.81 -6.14 1.41
N LEU A 44 -6.89 -6.72 0.89
CA LEU A 44 -6.90 -7.40 -0.41
C LEU A 44 -7.16 -6.39 -1.52
N PHE A 45 -6.36 -6.46 -2.57
CA PHE A 45 -6.46 -5.60 -3.74
C PHE A 45 -6.35 -6.44 -5.00
N GLU A 46 -7.19 -6.15 -5.98
CA GLU A 46 -6.99 -6.62 -7.34
C GLU A 46 -6.04 -5.68 -8.07
N VAL A 47 -5.03 -6.22 -8.74
CA VAL A 47 -4.08 -5.44 -9.53
C VAL A 47 -4.76 -4.95 -10.82
N ALA A 48 -5.19 -3.69 -10.83
CA ALA A 48 -5.82 -3.09 -12.00
C ALA A 48 -4.81 -2.78 -13.13
N ASP A 49 -3.61 -2.33 -12.78
CA ASP A 49 -2.48 -2.09 -13.68
C ASP A 49 -1.19 -2.03 -12.85
N TRP A 50 -0.03 -2.09 -13.50
CA TRP A 50 1.26 -1.95 -12.84
C TRP A 50 2.31 -1.28 -13.72
N ARG A 51 3.25 -0.56 -13.10
CA ARG A 51 4.40 0.03 -13.81
C ARG A 51 5.64 0.06 -12.95
N LEU A 52 6.79 -0.22 -13.58
CA LEU A 52 8.08 0.07 -12.98
C LEU A 52 8.44 1.55 -13.18
N VAL A 53 8.77 2.21 -12.08
CA VAL A 53 9.15 3.63 -12.01
C VAL A 53 10.48 3.78 -11.28
N GLY A 54 11.02 4.99 -11.27
CA GLY A 54 12.38 5.26 -10.79
C GLY A 54 13.42 5.14 -11.91
N LYS A 55 14.59 5.75 -11.69
CA LYS A 55 15.68 5.79 -12.70
C LYS A 55 16.15 4.39 -13.08
N ASN A 56 16.14 3.47 -12.13
CA ASN A 56 16.57 2.09 -12.31
C ASN A 56 15.40 1.11 -12.45
N GLN A 57 14.17 1.60 -12.63
CA GLN A 57 12.95 0.78 -12.66
C GLN A 57 12.80 -0.12 -11.41
N ASP A 58 13.25 0.39 -10.27
CA ASP A 58 13.34 -0.32 -9.00
C ASP A 58 12.16 0.00 -8.06
N HIS A 59 11.12 0.66 -8.55
CA HIS A 59 9.90 0.93 -7.80
C HIS A 59 8.69 0.41 -8.56
N LEU A 60 7.80 -0.29 -7.87
CA LEU A 60 6.55 -0.78 -8.43
C LEU A 60 5.43 0.20 -8.11
N ARG A 61 4.70 0.63 -9.13
CA ARG A 61 3.50 1.47 -9.02
C ARG A 61 2.27 0.66 -9.41
N LEU A 62 1.28 0.61 -8.54
CA LEU A 62 -0.01 -0.06 -8.75
C LEU A 62 -1.13 1.00 -8.63
N PRO A 63 -1.54 1.64 -9.73
CA PRO A 63 -2.65 2.58 -9.69
C PRO A 63 -3.98 1.86 -9.46
N ASP A 64 -4.85 2.50 -8.68
CA ASP A 64 -6.26 2.13 -8.58
C ASP A 64 -7.12 3.19 -9.31
N SER A 65 -8.30 2.75 -9.74
CA SER A 65 -9.39 3.52 -10.33
C SER A 65 -9.79 4.78 -9.54
N ARG A 66 -9.51 4.84 -8.23
CA ARG A 66 -9.97 5.90 -7.31
C ARG A 66 -8.94 7.01 -7.04
N LYS A 67 -7.96 7.20 -7.92
CA LYS A 67 -6.80 8.12 -7.73
C LYS A 67 -5.90 7.76 -6.54
N ILE A 68 -6.08 6.58 -5.96
CA ILE A 68 -5.14 6.00 -5.00
C ILE A 68 -4.06 5.30 -5.81
N THR A 69 -2.82 5.37 -5.35
CA THR A 69 -1.70 4.67 -5.98
C THR A 69 -0.93 3.91 -4.92
N ALA A 70 -0.87 2.59 -5.03
CA ALA A 70 0.11 1.83 -4.26
C ALA A 70 1.50 2.00 -4.87
N MET A 71 2.51 2.20 -4.01
CA MET A 71 3.90 2.36 -4.38
C MET A 71 4.79 1.48 -3.50
N ALA A 72 5.50 0.56 -4.14
CA ALA A 72 6.52 -0.27 -3.51
C ALA A 72 7.90 0.26 -3.92
N PHE A 73 8.63 0.80 -2.95
CA PHE A 73 10.00 1.28 -3.19
C PHE A 73 10.98 0.11 -3.11
N ARG A 74 11.99 0.14 -3.98
CA ARG A 74 13.05 -0.89 -4.08
C ARG A 74 12.50 -2.30 -4.32
N GLN A 75 11.41 -2.38 -5.08
CA GLN A 75 10.73 -3.62 -5.44
C GLN A 75 10.54 -3.61 -6.96
N GLY A 76 11.05 -4.67 -7.61
CA GLY A 76 10.84 -4.91 -9.03
C GLY A 76 9.49 -5.57 -9.30
N LYS A 77 9.20 -5.83 -10.58
CA LYS A 77 8.07 -6.67 -10.96
C LYS A 77 8.46 -8.12 -10.70
N THR A 78 7.52 -8.86 -10.13
CA THR A 78 7.58 -10.31 -10.02
C THR A 78 6.84 -10.95 -11.20
N ASP A 79 7.26 -12.16 -11.58
CA ASP A 79 6.69 -12.86 -12.73
C ASP A 79 5.19 -13.18 -12.56
N TRP A 80 4.74 -13.38 -11.32
CA TRP A 80 3.35 -13.67 -10.99
C TRP A 80 2.43 -12.45 -10.96
N LEU A 81 2.98 -11.22 -10.98
CA LEU A 81 2.19 -10.01 -10.83
C LEU A 81 1.58 -9.61 -12.18
N GLU A 82 0.32 -9.94 -12.40
CA GLU A 82 -0.41 -9.59 -13.62
C GLU A 82 -1.66 -8.78 -13.31
N GLN A 83 -2.28 -8.22 -14.35
CA GLN A 83 -3.58 -7.58 -14.20
C GLN A 83 -4.62 -8.61 -13.75
N GLY A 84 -5.48 -8.25 -12.80
CA GLY A 84 -6.47 -9.16 -12.22
C GLY A 84 -5.93 -10.09 -11.13
N THR A 85 -4.63 -10.04 -10.81
CA THR A 85 -4.09 -10.80 -9.67
C THR A 85 -4.59 -10.21 -8.36
N GLU A 86 -5.14 -11.05 -7.48
CA GLU A 86 -5.46 -10.67 -6.10
C GLU A 86 -4.20 -10.72 -5.23
N VAL A 87 -3.91 -9.61 -4.56
CA VAL A 87 -2.77 -9.46 -3.69
C VAL A 87 -3.18 -8.97 -2.31
N LEU A 88 -2.63 -9.59 -1.29
CA LEU A 88 -2.67 -9.11 0.07
C LEU A 88 -1.49 -8.17 0.29
N ILE A 89 -1.79 -6.92 0.60
CA ILE A 89 -0.79 -5.86 0.71
C ILE A 89 -0.75 -5.37 2.15
N ARG A 90 0.45 -5.28 2.73
CA ARG A 90 0.70 -4.45 3.92
C ARG A 90 1.19 -3.07 3.51
N TYR A 91 0.52 -2.02 3.99
CA TYR A 91 0.80 -0.66 3.59
C TYR A 91 0.70 0.37 4.73
N ARG A 92 1.22 1.57 4.47
CA ARG A 92 0.89 2.81 5.19
C ARG A 92 0.23 3.80 4.26
N LEU A 93 -0.67 4.63 4.79
CA LEU A 93 -1.24 5.76 4.07
C LEU A 93 -0.29 6.94 4.10
N VAL A 94 -0.02 7.53 2.94
CA VAL A 94 0.77 8.75 2.82
C VAL A 94 0.08 9.69 1.85
N VAL A 95 -0.04 10.95 2.22
CA VAL A 95 -0.51 12.00 1.34
C VAL A 95 0.67 12.70 0.69
N THR A 96 0.58 12.98 -0.61
CA THR A 96 1.58 13.80 -1.32
C THR A 96 0.88 14.88 -2.12
N GLU A 97 1.45 16.09 -2.08
CA GLU A 97 1.00 17.23 -2.87
C GLU A 97 1.62 17.18 -4.28
N PHE A 98 0.79 17.39 -5.31
CA PHE A 98 1.21 17.46 -6.70
C PHE A 98 0.90 18.84 -7.30
N ARG A 99 1.97 19.57 -7.66
CA ARG A 99 2.02 20.90 -8.33
C ARG A 99 1.46 22.09 -7.53
N ALA A 100 2.35 23.01 -7.16
CA ALA A 100 2.14 24.18 -6.28
C ALA A 100 1.10 25.25 -6.69
N ILE A 101 0.49 25.18 -7.89
CA ILE A 101 -0.47 26.20 -8.36
C ILE A 101 -1.93 25.76 -8.10
N LYS A 102 -2.15 24.46 -7.90
CA LYS A 102 -3.42 23.85 -7.47
C LYS A 102 -3.07 22.63 -6.62
N SER A 103 -3.36 22.66 -5.32
CA SER A 103 -3.07 21.53 -4.43
C SER A 103 -3.94 20.33 -4.81
N TYR A 104 -3.36 19.39 -5.57
CA TYR A 104 -3.93 18.07 -5.77
C TYR A 104 -3.24 17.11 -4.82
N TYR A 105 -4.01 16.44 -3.99
CA TYR A 105 -3.51 15.40 -3.11
C TYR A 105 -3.64 14.04 -3.78
N VAL A 106 -2.57 13.25 -3.71
CA VAL A 106 -2.56 11.85 -4.10
C VAL A 106 -2.28 11.02 -2.86
N ILE A 107 -3.09 9.97 -2.67
CA ILE A 107 -2.90 9.01 -1.59
C ILE A 107 -1.99 7.90 -2.12
N PHE A 108 -0.83 7.75 -1.48
CA PHE A 108 0.08 6.65 -1.70
C PHE A 108 -0.10 5.57 -0.64
N LEU A 109 -0.18 4.32 -1.07
CA LEU A 109 -0.01 3.17 -0.17
C LEU A 109 1.45 2.73 -0.26
N LEU A 110 2.21 2.87 0.83
CA LEU A 110 3.61 2.43 0.84
C LEU A 110 3.72 0.95 1.18
N LEU A 111 4.11 0.12 0.23
CA LEU A 111 4.12 -1.33 0.41
C LEU A 111 5.33 -1.79 1.24
N PHE A 112 5.07 -2.60 2.26
CA PHE A 112 6.11 -3.24 3.08
C PHE A 112 6.28 -4.71 2.75
N ASN A 113 5.20 -5.37 2.31
CA ASN A 113 5.20 -6.77 1.93
C ASN A 113 4.01 -7.04 1.03
N ILE A 114 4.20 -7.87 0.02
CA ILE A 114 3.15 -8.33 -0.88
C ILE A 114 3.06 -9.84 -0.76
N GLN A 115 1.84 -10.32 -0.58
CA GLN A 115 1.52 -11.74 -0.55
C GLN A 115 0.50 -12.01 -1.65
N VAL A 116 0.72 -13.07 -2.41
CA VAL A 116 -0.19 -13.49 -3.48
C VAL A 116 -1.12 -14.55 -2.93
N ILE A 117 -2.40 -14.46 -3.27
CA ILE A 117 -3.39 -15.48 -2.92
C ILE A 117 -3.71 -16.28 -4.19
N PHE A 118 -3.34 -17.55 -4.21
CA PHE A 118 -3.75 -18.49 -5.26
C PHE A 118 -4.82 -19.43 -4.73
N GLY A 119 -6.05 -19.31 -5.25
CA GLY A 119 -7.17 -20.18 -4.88
C GLY A 119 -7.41 -20.23 -3.37
N SER A 120 -7.97 -21.34 -2.88
CA SER A 120 -8.56 -21.39 -1.55
C SER A 120 -7.60 -21.33 -0.36
N ASN A 121 -6.25 -21.21 -0.48
CA ASN A 121 -5.35 -21.04 0.69
C ASN A 121 -3.83 -20.86 0.41
N VAL A 122 -3.34 -20.68 -0.83
CA VAL A 122 -1.87 -20.59 -1.04
C VAL A 122 -1.40 -19.14 -0.98
N MET A 123 -0.72 -18.79 0.11
CA MET A 123 -0.11 -17.48 0.36
C MET A 123 1.40 -17.56 0.09
N ILE A 124 1.88 -16.97 -1.01
CA ILE A 124 3.32 -16.84 -1.25
C ILE A 124 3.79 -15.51 -0.66
N ARG A 125 4.69 -15.57 0.32
CA ARG A 125 5.31 -14.39 0.92
C ARG A 125 6.50 -13.94 0.09
N VAL A 126 6.37 -12.80 -0.58
CA VAL A 126 7.49 -12.17 -1.27
C VAL A 126 8.10 -11.15 -0.31
N GLY A 127 9.31 -11.44 0.16
CA GLY A 127 10.07 -10.63 1.13
C GLY A 127 11.21 -9.91 0.44
#